data_AF-A0A4Y2MN37-F1
#
_entry.id   AF-A0A4Y2MN37-F1
#
_cell.length_a   1.000
_cell.length_b   1.000
_cell.length_c   1.000
_cell.angle_alpha   90.00
_cell.angle_beta   90.00
_cell.angle_gamma   90.00
#
_symmetry.space_group_name_H-M   'P 1'
#
loop_
_entity.id
_entity.type
_entity.pdbx_description
1 polymer ?
#
loop_
_entity_poly.entity_id
_entity_poly.type
_entity_poly.pdbx_seq_one_letter_code
_entity_poly.pdbx_strand_id
1 'polypeptide(L)'
;MLHLSDVQVHTDITEVQSCREAGKAARLDQETLERCLQMLNEPQVKESLKTCTEEALNYGAFGAPMIVAHIKGKPEVFFGSDRFELLAYVLGEQWLGPVPQASSKL
;
A
#
# COMPACT_ATOMS: atom_id res chain seq x y z
N MET A 1 -13.93 -22.41 -9.15
CA MET A 1 -14.40 -21.18 -9.82
C MET A 1 -14.96 -20.29 -8.72
N LEU A 2 -14.12 -19.43 -8.13
CA LEU A 2 -14.58 -18.46 -7.14
C LEU A 2 -15.46 -17.46 -7.90
N HIS A 3 -16.74 -17.41 -7.55
CA HIS A 3 -17.68 -16.44 -8.10
C HIS A 3 -17.23 -15.04 -7.65
N LEU A 4 -16.71 -14.25 -8.60
CA LEU A 4 -16.33 -12.84 -8.42
C LEU A 4 -17.56 -11.91 -8.34
N SER A 5 -18.76 -12.46 -8.12
CA SER A 5 -20.03 -11.74 -8.28
C SER A 5 -20.53 -10.99 -7.04
N ASP A 6 -19.87 -11.09 -5.89
CA ASP A 6 -20.31 -10.43 -4.64
C ASP A 6 -19.26 -9.46 -4.06
N VAL A 7 -18.41 -8.84 -4.89
CA VAL A 7 -17.72 -7.63 -4.44
C VAL A 7 -18.57 -6.46 -4.88
N GLN A 8 -19.19 -5.76 -3.93
CA GLN A 8 -19.79 -4.47 -4.18
C GLN A 8 -18.64 -3.47 -4.47
N VAL A 9 -18.26 -3.38 -5.74
CA VAL A 9 -17.07 -2.63 -6.18
C VAL A 9 -17.43 -1.16 -6.32
N HIS A 10 -17.45 -0.43 -5.21
CA HIS A 10 -17.34 1.04 -5.05
C HIS A 10 -18.05 1.45 -3.76
N THR A 11 -17.47 1.07 -2.62
CA THR A 11 -17.95 1.49 -1.31
C THR A 11 -17.34 2.83 -0.91
N ASP A 12 -18.03 3.54 -0.02
CA ASP A 12 -17.47 4.73 0.61
C ASP A 12 -16.18 4.40 1.39
N ILE A 13 -15.28 5.38 1.50
CA ILE A 13 -14.06 5.34 2.31
C ILE A 13 -13.85 6.63 3.12
N THR A 14 -14.87 7.48 3.21
CA THR A 14 -14.79 8.79 3.87
C THR A 14 -15.52 8.81 5.22
N GLU A 15 -16.55 7.97 5.37
CA GLU A 15 -17.30 7.83 6.62
C GLU A 15 -16.56 6.94 7.61
N VAL A 16 -16.64 7.29 8.90
CA VAL A 16 -16.05 6.49 10.00
C VAL A 16 -16.61 5.06 10.00
N GLN A 17 -17.88 4.90 9.62
CA GLN A 17 -18.51 3.58 9.55
C GLN A 17 -17.88 2.69 8.47
N SER A 18 -17.53 3.23 7.31
CA SER A 18 -16.83 2.51 6.25
C SER A 18 -15.45 2.04 6.71
N CYS A 19 -14.72 2.90 7.45
CA CYS A 19 -13.46 2.52 8.08
C CYS A 19 -13.61 1.39 9.11
N ARG A 20 -14.70 1.38 9.89
CA ARG A 20 -15.00 0.28 10.83
C ARG A 20 -15.20 -1.05 10.11
N GLU A 21 -15.94 -1.03 9.00
CA GLU A 21 -16.22 -2.22 8.19
C GLU A 21 -14.94 -2.77 7.57
N ALA A 22 -14.10 -1.90 7.00
CA ALA A 22 -12.78 -2.26 6.49
C ALA A 22 -11.88 -2.86 7.60
N GLY A 23 -11.85 -2.25 8.79
CA GLY A 23 -11.09 -2.74 9.94
C GLY A 23 -11.53 -4.13 10.42
N LYS A 24 -12.85 -4.37 10.47
CA LYS A 24 -13.41 -5.69 10.80
C LYS A 24 -13.08 -6.74 9.75
N ALA A 25 -13.17 -6.40 8.46
CA ALA A 25 -12.78 -7.28 7.36
C ALA A 25 -11.28 -7.62 7.42
N ALA A 26 -10.44 -6.67 7.84
CA ALA A 26 -9.03 -6.84 8.11
C ALA A 26 -8.72 -7.57 9.44
N ARG A 27 -9.75 -7.97 10.20
CA ARG A 27 -9.66 -8.70 11.48
C ARG A 27 -8.95 -7.94 12.60
N LEU A 28 -9.07 -6.61 12.62
CA LEU A 28 -8.69 -5.82 13.79
C LEU A 28 -9.66 -6.10 14.95
N ASP A 29 -9.14 -6.18 16.16
CA ASP A 29 -9.98 -6.23 17.35
C ASP A 29 -10.70 -4.89 17.58
N GLN A 30 -11.83 -4.93 18.27
CA GLN A 30 -12.71 -3.78 18.43
C GLN A 30 -12.04 -2.64 19.23
N GLU A 31 -11.19 -2.97 20.21
CA GLU A 31 -10.52 -1.97 21.04
C GLU A 31 -9.47 -1.20 20.22
N THR A 32 -8.61 -1.93 19.51
CA THR A 32 -7.61 -1.35 18.61
C THR A 32 -8.28 -0.52 17.52
N LEU A 33 -9.35 -1.01 16.92
CA LEU A 33 -10.08 -0.31 15.86
C LEU A 33 -10.64 1.04 16.34
N GLU A 34 -11.37 1.07 17.46
CA GLU A 34 -11.93 2.33 17.95
C GLU A 34 -10.83 3.30 18.42
N ARG A 35 -9.75 2.80 19.00
CA ARG A 35 -8.58 3.63 19.33
C ARG A 35 -7.98 4.28 18.08
N CYS A 36 -7.75 3.51 17.01
CA CYS A 36 -7.25 4.04 15.74
C CYS A 36 -8.19 5.12 15.16
N LEU A 37 -9.51 4.92 15.21
CA LEU A 37 -10.49 5.88 14.72
C LEU A 37 -10.50 7.19 15.52
N GLN A 38 -10.31 7.12 16.84
CA GLN A 38 -10.17 8.30 17.69
C GLN A 38 -8.90 9.09 17.35
N MET A 39 -7.80 8.39 17.05
CA MET A 39 -6.51 9.00 16.75
C MET A 39 -6.47 9.75 15.41
N LEU A 40 -7.43 9.54 14.49
CA LEU A 40 -7.44 10.17 13.15
C LEU A 40 -7.31 11.70 13.19
N ASN A 41 -7.85 12.34 14.23
CA ASN A 41 -7.83 13.79 14.39
C ASN A 41 -6.67 14.30 15.25
N GLU A 42 -5.86 13.41 15.83
CA GLU A 42 -4.73 13.80 16.66
C GLU A 42 -3.65 14.48 15.82
N PRO A 43 -3.05 15.59 16.33
CA PRO A 43 -2.00 16.30 15.61
C PRO A 43 -0.83 15.40 15.19
N GLN A 44 -0.46 14.44 16.03
CA GLN A 44 0.65 13.52 15.76
C GLN A 44 0.37 12.62 14.54
N VAL A 45 -0.86 12.14 14.36
CA VAL A 45 -1.23 11.31 13.20
C VAL A 45 -1.21 12.13 11.92
N LYS A 46 -1.73 13.37 11.96
CA LYS A 46 -1.70 14.29 10.81
C LYS A 46 -0.27 14.65 10.42
N GLU A 47 0.58 14.95 11.40
CA GLU A 47 1.99 15.26 11.16
C GLU A 47 2.73 14.05 10.59
N SER A 48 2.51 12.84 11.12
CA SER A 48 3.11 11.61 10.59
C SER A 48 2.76 11.38 9.11
N LEU A 49 1.48 11.54 8.74
CA LEU A 49 1.04 11.45 7.34
C LEU A 49 1.74 12.49 6.45
N LYS A 50 1.85 13.73 6.94
CA LYS A 50 2.52 14.83 6.23
C LYS A 50 4.00 14.55 6.04
N THR A 51 4.72 14.18 7.10
CA THR A 51 6.16 13.87 7.05
C THR A 51 6.47 12.72 6.09
N CYS A 52 5.66 11.64 6.12
CA CYS A 52 5.81 10.53 5.17
C CYS A 52 5.62 10.99 3.71
N THR A 53 4.65 11.88 3.48
CA THR A 53 4.41 12.45 2.14
C THR A 53 5.55 13.37 1.71
N GLU A 54 6.09 14.18 2.61
CA GLU A 54 7.26 15.04 2.36
C GLU A 54 8.53 14.21 2.06
N GLU A 55 8.71 13.08 2.73
CA GLU A 55 9.80 12.15 2.42
C GLU A 55 9.71 11.61 0.98
N ALA A 56 8.52 11.21 0.53
CA ALA A 56 8.31 10.80 -0.86
C ALA A 56 8.62 11.95 -1.85
N LEU A 57 8.24 13.19 -1.53
CA LEU A 57 8.59 14.35 -2.33
C LEU A 57 10.10 14.61 -2.38
N ASN A 58 10.81 14.39 -1.28
CA ASN A 58 12.28 14.50 -1.23
C ASN A 58 12.98 13.45 -2.12
N TYR A 59 12.34 12.29 -2.34
CA TYR A 59 12.77 11.30 -3.33
C TYR A 59 12.34 11.64 -4.78
N GLY A 60 11.66 12.77 -5.00
CA GLY A 60 11.24 13.25 -6.33
C GLY A 60 9.87 12.76 -6.77
N ALA A 61 8.95 12.47 -5.83
CA ALA A 61 7.63 11.96 -6.19
C ALA A 61 6.80 13.00 -6.95
N PHE A 62 6.17 12.54 -8.03
CA PHE A 62 5.19 13.30 -8.81
C PHE A 62 3.85 12.56 -8.95
N GLY A 63 3.71 11.41 -8.29
CA GLY A 63 2.51 10.57 -8.27
C GLY A 63 2.72 9.32 -7.41
N ALA A 64 1.77 8.40 -7.45
CA ALA A 64 1.84 7.11 -6.74
C ALA A 64 1.34 5.94 -7.61
N PRO A 65 1.85 4.70 -7.39
CA PRO A 65 2.88 4.35 -6.40
C PRO A 65 4.29 4.78 -6.85
N MET A 66 5.09 5.21 -5.88
CA MET A 66 6.54 5.30 -5.96
C MET A 66 7.11 4.24 -5.01
N ILE A 67 8.13 3.52 -5.46
CA ILE A 67 8.88 2.55 -4.65
C ILE A 67 10.31 3.07 -4.54
N VAL A 68 10.84 3.14 -3.31
CA VAL A 68 12.23 3.46 -3.04
C VAL A 68 12.91 2.20 -2.49
N ALA A 69 13.87 1.65 -3.23
CA ALA A 69 14.64 0.48 -2.82
C ALA A 69 16.04 0.92 -2.39
N HIS A 70 16.43 0.61 -1.15
CA HIS A 70 17.78 0.92 -0.66
C HIS A 70 18.73 -0.23 -0.99
N ILE A 71 19.50 -0.07 -2.07
CA ILE A 71 20.38 -1.11 -2.62
C ILE A 71 21.83 -0.70 -2.35
N LYS A 72 22.55 -1.52 -1.57
CA LYS A 72 23.93 -1.24 -1.13
C LYS A 72 24.07 0.15 -0.48
N GLY A 73 23.06 0.55 0.30
CA GLY A 73 23.01 1.83 1.01
C GLY A 73 22.65 3.04 0.13
N LYS A 74 22.32 2.85 -1.14
CA LYS A 74 21.86 3.93 -2.04
C LYS A 74 20.37 3.77 -2.36
N PRO A 75 19.58 4.86 -2.34
CA PRO A 75 18.20 4.80 -2.75
C PRO A 75 18.09 4.74 -4.29
N GLU A 76 17.38 3.74 -4.79
CA GLU A 76 16.96 3.60 -6.18
C GLU A 76 15.44 3.79 -6.26
N VAL A 77 14.98 4.66 -7.18
CA VAL A 77 13.58 5.10 -7.24
C VAL A 77 12.88 4.51 -8.46
N PHE A 78 11.70 3.91 -8.25
CA PHE A 78 10.87 3.31 -9.29
C PHE A 78 9.44 3.89 -9.20
N PHE A 79 8.95 4.46 -10.29
CA PHE A 79 7.58 4.99 -10.36
C PHE A 79 6.67 4.06 -11.18
N GLY A 80 5.47 3.78 -10.66
CA GLY A 80 4.47 2.95 -11.31
C GLY A 80 4.46 1.50 -10.80
N SER A 81 3.30 0.84 -10.93
CA SER A 81 3.11 -0.58 -10.58
C SER A 81 3.65 -1.54 -11.65
N ASP A 82 4.17 -1.03 -12.76
CA ASP A 82 4.73 -1.79 -13.88
C ASP A 82 6.25 -1.99 -13.78
N ARG A 83 6.89 -1.46 -12.71
CA ARG A 83 8.35 -1.50 -12.53
C ARG A 83 8.88 -2.66 -11.69
N PHE A 84 8.03 -3.61 -11.28
CA PHE A 84 8.46 -4.73 -10.43
C PHE A 84 9.51 -5.65 -11.09
N GLU A 85 9.43 -5.89 -12.40
CA GLU A 85 10.44 -6.70 -13.11
C GLU A 85 11.81 -6.01 -13.11
N LEU A 86 11.84 -4.70 -13.37
CA LEU A 86 13.06 -3.90 -13.30
C LEU A 86 13.60 -3.86 -11.85
N LEU A 87 12.73 -3.69 -10.86
CA LEU A 87 13.10 -3.74 -9.45
C LEU A 87 13.76 -5.08 -9.10
N ALA A 88 13.17 -6.21 -9.51
CA ALA A 88 13.75 -7.54 -9.30
C ALA A 88 15.14 -7.65 -9.94
N TYR A 89 15.28 -7.20 -11.19
CA TYR A 89 16.58 -7.19 -11.87
C TYR A 89 17.64 -6.39 -11.11
N VAL A 90 17.32 -5.18 -10.63
CA VAL A 90 18.27 -4.34 -9.89
C VAL A 90 18.61 -4.94 -8.51
N LEU A 91 17.66 -5.63 -7.88
CA LEU A 91 17.90 -6.39 -6.64
C LEU A 91 18.73 -7.66 -6.85
N GLY A 92 18.87 -8.13 -8.10
CA GLY A 92 19.49 -9.42 -8.41
C GLY A 92 18.58 -10.62 -8.17
N GLU A 93 17.27 -10.39 -8.13
CA GLU A 93 16.23 -11.39 -7.88
C GLU A 93 15.55 -11.84 -9.18
N GLN A 94 15.00 -13.05 -9.18
CA GLN A 94 14.19 -13.54 -10.30
C GLN A 94 12.77 -12.98 -10.22
N TRP A 95 12.30 -12.35 -11.31
CA TRP A 95 10.90 -11.99 -11.44
C TRP A 95 10.04 -13.21 -11.83
N LEU A 96 9.05 -13.55 -11.01
CA LEU A 96 8.14 -14.68 -11.22
C LEU A 96 6.75 -14.24 -11.70
N GLY A 97 6.64 -13.00 -12.17
CA GLY A 97 5.36 -12.38 -12.48
C GLY A 97 4.62 -11.83 -11.25
N PRO A 98 3.50 -11.10 -11.46
CA PRO A 98 2.76 -10.42 -10.40
C PRO A 98 2.07 -11.38 -9.42
N VAL A 99 1.93 -12.65 -9.79
CA VAL A 99 1.37 -13.72 -8.94
C VAL A 99 2.37 -14.88 -8.92
N PRO A 100 3.44 -14.80 -8.10
CA PRO A 100 4.58 -15.72 -8.17
C PRO A 100 4.24 -17.18 -7.89
N GLN A 101 3.11 -17.46 -7.21
CA GLN A 101 2.65 -18.82 -6.90
C GLN A 101 1.67 -19.39 -7.95
N ALA A 102 1.21 -18.58 -8.90
CA ALA A 102 0.42 -19.08 -10.02
C ALA A 102 1.37 -19.70 -11.05
N SER A 103 1.09 -20.93 -11.47
CA SER A 103 1.87 -21.57 -12.53
C SER A 103 1.80 -20.69 -13.79
N SER A 104 2.93 -20.08 -14.16
CA SER A 104 2.99 -19.23 -15.36
C SER A 104 2.80 -20.13 -16.58
N LYS A 105 1.67 -19.98 -17.28
CA LYS A 105 1.55 -20.44 -18.65
C LYS A 105 2.07 -19.32 -19.55
N LEU A 106 3.37 -19.35 -19.82
CA LEU A 106 3.92 -18.73 -21.02
C LEU A 106 3.68 -19.67 -22.20
#